data_AF-A0A935NN11-F1
#
_entry.id   AF-A0A935NN11-F1
#
_cell.length_a   1.000
_cell.length_b   1.000
_cell.length_c   1.000
_cell.angle_alpha   90.00
_cell.angle_beta   90.00
_cell.angle_gamma   90.00
#
_symmetry.space_group_name_H-M   'P 1'
#
loop_
_entity.id
_entity.type
_entity.pdbx_description
1 polymer ?
#
loop_
_entity_poly.entity_id
_entity_poly.type
_entity_poly.pdbx_seq_one_letter_code
_entity_poly.pdbx_strand_id
1 'polypeptide(L)'
;MTHRANYATLVDAIFGAGSATFDVTKTESNNVIGALANPKGFAEFKANYEERLRRIDAATKVDASLHKEVLGAVNRVAEDEWDGAYAELCALDYFLAAPLTGPDNVELDRTLPAADTLASEMGMQNANHDIRLKALGVSMDTKNLSDKTGQILEGIFDEFLKGIGIARMTIVPTYDHDDDFTPYVVNRPKLLSELVNGVDVKARTPRLTSQVIPGLSYEFAWNAGAYASASSYSPVEHATRHHTLLFGHIKKFSRVEPTAIVYVMFPWSGESVFNGFGKAEFQTEFGRQFDLAPGSRIP
;
A
#
# COMPACT_ATOMS: atom_id res chain seq x y z
N MET A 1 -2.31 13.85 -24.34
CA MET A 1 -3.06 13.95 -23.08
C MET A 1 -2.23 13.25 -22.02
N THR A 2 -1.96 13.88 -20.88
CA THR A 2 -1.17 13.27 -19.78
C THR A 2 -2.02 12.20 -19.08
N HIS A 3 -1.40 11.27 -18.34
CA HIS A 3 -2.15 10.28 -17.55
C HIS A 3 -3.06 10.96 -16.52
N ARG A 4 -2.57 12.06 -15.91
CA ARG A 4 -3.37 12.88 -14.99
C ARG A 4 -4.55 13.56 -15.68
N ALA A 5 -4.40 14.07 -16.91
CA ALA A 5 -5.52 14.64 -17.66
C ALA A 5 -6.59 13.58 -18.03
N ASN A 6 -6.17 12.35 -18.38
CA ASN A 6 -7.11 11.24 -18.57
C ASN A 6 -7.88 10.95 -17.26
N TYR A 7 -7.18 10.92 -16.13
CA TYR A 7 -7.79 10.69 -14.82
C TYR A 7 -8.74 11.83 -14.42
N ALA A 8 -8.36 13.09 -14.64
CA ALA A 8 -9.23 14.25 -14.39
C ALA A 8 -10.55 14.17 -15.17
N THR A 9 -10.47 13.75 -16.43
CA THR A 9 -11.67 13.54 -17.27
C THR A 9 -12.62 12.50 -16.66
N LEU A 10 -12.07 11.40 -16.12
CA LEU A 10 -12.87 10.38 -15.43
C LEU A 10 -13.50 10.93 -14.14
N VAL A 11 -12.72 11.62 -13.32
CA VAL A 11 -13.18 12.21 -12.05
C VAL A 11 -14.31 13.22 -12.31
N ASP A 12 -14.13 14.14 -13.24
CA ASP A 12 -15.13 15.14 -13.61
C ASP A 12 -16.40 14.51 -14.20
N ALA A 13 -16.27 13.41 -14.95
CA ALA A 13 -17.41 12.69 -15.51
C ALA A 13 -18.26 11.96 -14.45
N ILE A 14 -17.68 11.62 -13.30
CA ILE A 14 -18.38 10.90 -12.22
C ILE A 14 -18.90 11.87 -11.17
N PHE A 15 -18.03 12.73 -10.63
CA PHE A 15 -18.33 13.60 -9.50
C PHE A 15 -18.81 15.00 -9.91
N GLY A 16 -18.71 15.34 -11.21
CA GLY A 16 -19.12 16.63 -11.78
C GLY A 16 -17.93 17.50 -12.18
N ALA A 17 -18.15 18.41 -13.12
CA ALA A 17 -17.11 19.26 -13.68
C ALA A 17 -16.40 20.11 -12.62
N GLY A 18 -15.06 20.08 -12.62
CA GLY A 18 -14.24 20.82 -11.66
C GLY A 18 -13.96 20.05 -10.36
N SER A 19 -14.32 18.78 -10.29
CA SER A 19 -14.01 17.90 -9.15
C SER A 19 -12.53 17.49 -9.12
N ALA A 20 -11.89 17.42 -10.28
CA ALA A 20 -10.45 17.23 -10.39
C ALA A 20 -9.72 18.55 -10.09
N THR A 21 -8.95 18.58 -9.00
CA THR A 21 -8.25 19.77 -8.49
C THR A 21 -6.72 19.61 -8.47
N PHE A 22 -6.20 18.43 -8.82
CA PHE A 22 -4.77 18.18 -8.95
C PHE A 22 -4.18 18.75 -10.25
N ASP A 23 -2.86 18.98 -10.27
CA ASP A 23 -2.14 19.47 -11.44
C ASP A 23 -2.14 18.43 -12.59
N VAL A 24 -2.91 18.70 -13.64
CA VAL A 24 -3.03 17.84 -14.83
C VAL A 24 -1.85 17.95 -15.78
N THR A 25 -0.97 18.94 -15.60
CA THR A 25 0.19 19.18 -16.48
C THR A 25 1.39 18.30 -16.13
N LYS A 26 1.44 17.80 -14.89
CA LYS A 26 2.45 16.84 -14.42
C LYS A 26 2.47 15.57 -15.27
N THR A 27 3.68 15.11 -15.58
CA THR A 27 3.92 13.93 -16.42
C THR A 27 4.16 12.67 -15.61
N GLU A 28 4.43 12.81 -14.31
CA GLU A 28 4.57 11.68 -13.38
C GLU A 28 3.27 10.88 -13.31
N SER A 29 3.43 9.56 -13.29
CA SER A 29 2.34 8.60 -13.24
C SER A 29 2.59 7.59 -12.14
N ASN A 30 1.53 7.15 -11.49
CA ASN A 30 1.54 5.97 -10.64
C ASN A 30 0.84 4.79 -11.33
N ASN A 31 0.75 3.66 -10.62
CA ASN A 31 0.17 2.42 -11.15
C ASN A 31 -1.31 2.55 -11.48
N VAL A 32 -2.09 3.30 -10.69
CA VAL A 32 -3.53 3.49 -10.92
C VAL A 32 -3.76 4.34 -12.17
N ILE A 33 -3.28 5.58 -12.18
CA ILE A 33 -3.55 6.49 -13.31
C ILE A 33 -2.82 6.05 -14.59
N GLY A 34 -1.69 5.34 -14.46
CA GLY A 34 -0.99 4.72 -15.57
C GLY A 34 -1.79 3.57 -16.19
N ALA A 35 -2.38 2.69 -15.36
CA ALA A 35 -3.24 1.62 -15.84
C ALA A 35 -4.51 2.16 -16.52
N LEU A 36 -5.14 3.20 -15.93
CA LEU A 36 -6.31 3.87 -16.51
C LEU A 36 -5.99 4.48 -17.89
N ALA A 37 -4.81 5.10 -18.02
CA ALA A 37 -4.40 5.75 -19.27
C ALA A 37 -3.86 4.80 -20.34
N ASN A 38 -3.53 3.55 -20.01
CA ASN A 38 -2.93 2.60 -20.96
C ASN A 38 -3.96 2.18 -22.03
N PRO A 39 -3.78 2.47 -23.33
CA PRO A 39 -4.82 2.24 -24.34
C PRO A 39 -5.13 0.77 -24.62
N LYS A 40 -4.22 -0.16 -24.30
CA LYS A 40 -4.30 -1.58 -24.73
C LYS A 40 -4.36 -2.57 -23.57
N GLY A 41 -4.29 -2.11 -22.32
CA GLY A 41 -4.22 -2.97 -21.14
C GLY A 41 -5.29 -2.68 -20.09
N PHE A 42 -5.34 -3.57 -19.10
CA PHE A 42 -6.04 -3.40 -17.81
C PHE A 42 -7.55 -3.16 -17.91
N ALA A 43 -8.23 -3.78 -18.87
CA ALA A 43 -9.67 -3.59 -19.08
C ALA A 43 -10.51 -3.88 -17.82
N GLU A 44 -10.23 -5.01 -17.15
CA GLU A 44 -10.93 -5.40 -15.91
C GLU A 44 -10.69 -4.40 -14.78
N PHE A 45 -9.44 -3.97 -14.56
CA PHE A 45 -9.10 -2.98 -13.56
C PHE A 45 -9.82 -1.64 -13.82
N LYS A 46 -9.83 -1.16 -15.07
CA LYS A 46 -10.50 0.09 -15.44
C LYS A 46 -11.99 0.03 -15.15
N ALA A 47 -12.65 -1.04 -15.57
CA ALA A 47 -14.07 -1.23 -15.33
C ALA A 47 -14.37 -1.27 -13.83
N ASN A 48 -13.61 -2.06 -13.06
CA ASN A 48 -13.79 -2.16 -11.61
C ASN A 48 -13.54 -0.82 -10.88
N TYR A 49 -12.50 -0.08 -11.29
CA TYR A 49 -12.15 1.21 -10.71
C TYR A 49 -13.23 2.26 -10.99
N GLU A 50 -13.70 2.36 -12.24
CA GLU A 50 -14.79 3.26 -12.60
C GLU A 50 -16.08 2.92 -11.84
N GLU A 51 -16.44 1.64 -11.78
CA GLU A 51 -17.64 1.19 -11.07
C GLU A 51 -17.56 1.49 -9.56
N ARG A 52 -16.38 1.29 -8.95
CA ARG A 52 -16.11 1.70 -7.57
C ARG A 52 -16.38 3.19 -7.36
N LEU A 53 -15.80 4.04 -8.20
CA LEU A 53 -16.00 5.49 -8.07
C LEU A 53 -17.48 5.87 -8.21
N ARG A 54 -18.22 5.20 -9.11
CA ARG A 54 -19.67 5.42 -9.26
C ARG A 54 -20.48 4.97 -8.04
N ARG A 55 -20.13 3.83 -7.41
CA ARG A 55 -20.77 3.38 -6.17
C ARG A 55 -20.51 4.34 -5.02
N ILE A 56 -19.26 4.81 -4.90
CA ILE A 56 -18.90 5.81 -3.88
C ILE A 56 -19.61 7.14 -4.14
N ASP A 57 -19.64 7.64 -5.38
CA ASP A 57 -20.39 8.85 -5.73
C ASP A 57 -21.89 8.72 -5.37
N ALA A 58 -22.51 7.58 -5.67
CA ALA A 58 -23.88 7.29 -5.27
C ALA A 58 -24.06 7.35 -3.74
N ALA A 59 -23.10 6.88 -2.95
CA ALA A 59 -23.12 7.01 -1.50
C ALA A 59 -23.03 8.49 -1.05
N THR A 60 -22.21 9.32 -1.70
CA THR A 60 -22.13 10.76 -1.37
C THR A 60 -23.42 11.53 -1.70
N LYS A 61 -24.26 10.99 -2.60
CA LYS A 61 -25.59 11.55 -2.90
C LYS A 61 -26.63 11.17 -1.85
N VAL A 62 -26.42 10.06 -1.14
CA VAL A 62 -27.24 9.65 0.00
C VAL A 62 -26.83 10.45 1.25
N ASP A 63 -25.53 10.48 1.55
CA ASP A 63 -24.96 11.26 2.65
C ASP A 63 -23.93 12.27 2.11
N ALA A 64 -24.35 13.53 2.00
CA ALA A 64 -23.52 14.62 1.50
C ALA A 64 -22.31 14.94 2.38
N SER A 65 -22.29 14.50 3.65
CA SER A 65 -21.15 14.71 4.55
C SER A 65 -19.90 13.96 4.10
N LEU A 66 -20.07 12.86 3.34
CA LEU A 66 -18.97 12.05 2.80
C LEU A 66 -18.23 12.75 1.66
N HIS A 67 -18.89 13.67 0.95
CA HIS A 67 -18.44 14.19 -0.35
C HIS A 67 -17.05 14.84 -0.30
N LYS A 68 -16.79 15.66 0.72
CA LYS A 68 -15.52 16.38 0.86
C LYS A 68 -14.34 15.42 0.99
N GLU A 69 -14.44 14.45 1.89
CA GLU A 69 -13.34 13.51 2.17
C GLU A 69 -13.17 12.50 1.03
N VAL A 70 -14.27 12.04 0.41
CA VAL A 70 -14.22 11.24 -0.81
C VAL A 70 -13.48 11.96 -1.93
N LEU A 71 -13.84 13.21 -2.24
CA LEU A 71 -13.15 13.97 -3.27
C LEU A 71 -11.67 14.23 -2.91
N GLY A 72 -11.38 14.45 -1.63
CA GLY A 72 -10.01 14.53 -1.13
C GLY A 72 -9.20 13.28 -1.49
N ALA A 73 -9.70 12.10 -1.14
CA ALA A 73 -9.04 10.83 -1.46
C ALA A 73 -8.94 10.59 -2.98
N VAL A 74 -10.01 10.85 -3.75
CA VAL A 74 -10.01 10.73 -5.22
C VAL A 74 -8.93 11.61 -5.86
N ASN A 75 -8.74 12.84 -5.38
CA ASN A 75 -7.71 13.74 -5.87
C ASN A 75 -6.30 13.27 -5.46
N ARG A 76 -6.12 12.81 -4.22
CA ARG A 76 -4.84 12.27 -3.73
C ARG A 76 -4.35 11.05 -4.51
N VAL A 77 -5.23 10.27 -5.14
CA VAL A 77 -4.82 9.17 -6.05
C VAL A 77 -3.96 9.66 -7.21
N ALA A 78 -4.05 10.94 -7.60
CA ALA A 78 -3.18 11.50 -8.63
C ALA A 78 -1.82 11.96 -8.10
N GLU A 79 -1.58 11.96 -6.78
CA GLU A 79 -0.41 12.56 -6.13
C GLU A 79 0.63 11.51 -5.70
N ASP A 80 1.62 11.92 -4.91
CA ASP A 80 2.77 11.09 -4.53
C ASP A 80 2.38 10.00 -3.51
N GLU A 81 1.42 10.28 -2.61
CA GLU A 81 0.89 9.35 -1.59
C GLU A 81 -0.40 8.63 -2.06
N TRP A 82 -0.45 8.31 -3.36
CA TRP A 82 -1.64 7.76 -4.00
C TRP A 82 -2.08 6.39 -3.46
N ASP A 83 -1.16 5.60 -2.92
CA ASP A 83 -1.42 4.21 -2.52
C ASP A 83 -2.28 4.14 -1.25
N GLY A 84 -2.03 5.03 -0.29
CA GLY A 84 -2.89 5.22 0.88
C GLY A 84 -4.29 5.68 0.48
N ALA A 85 -4.38 6.71 -0.37
CA ALA A 85 -5.66 7.22 -0.85
C ALA A 85 -6.46 6.16 -1.64
N TYR A 86 -5.79 5.36 -2.46
CA TYR A 86 -6.44 4.26 -3.15
C TYR A 86 -6.90 3.16 -2.18
N ALA A 87 -6.14 2.87 -1.13
CA ALA A 87 -6.53 1.91 -0.10
C ALA A 87 -7.80 2.36 0.63
N GLU A 88 -7.85 3.63 1.04
CA GLU A 88 -9.03 4.26 1.65
C GLU A 88 -10.28 4.10 0.77
N LEU A 89 -10.16 4.37 -0.54
CA LEU A 89 -11.27 4.20 -1.49
C LEU A 89 -11.70 2.73 -1.63
N CYS A 90 -10.76 1.79 -1.61
CA CYS A 90 -11.08 0.35 -1.67
C CYS A 90 -11.82 -0.10 -0.41
N ALA A 91 -11.35 0.31 0.77
CA ALA A 91 -11.98 -0.01 2.05
C ALA A 91 -13.39 0.62 2.14
N LEU A 92 -13.53 1.89 1.74
CA LEU A 92 -14.81 2.58 1.74
C LEU A 92 -15.84 1.87 0.84
N ASP A 93 -15.49 1.55 -0.40
CA ASP A 93 -16.36 0.81 -1.34
C ASP A 93 -16.82 -0.53 -0.76
N TYR A 94 -15.92 -1.26 -0.09
CA TYR A 94 -16.25 -2.51 0.57
C TYR A 94 -17.30 -2.32 1.69
N PHE A 95 -17.08 -1.36 2.60
CA PHE A 95 -18.01 -1.14 3.70
C PHE A 95 -19.34 -0.55 3.25
N LEU A 96 -19.37 0.27 2.20
CA LEU A 96 -20.62 0.81 1.68
C LEU A 96 -21.59 -0.24 1.12
N ALA A 97 -21.12 -1.46 0.83
CA ALA A 97 -21.91 -2.50 0.19
C ALA A 97 -22.97 -3.14 1.09
N ALA A 98 -22.87 -3.04 2.42
CA ALA A 98 -23.78 -3.70 3.36
C ALA A 98 -24.70 -2.71 4.09
N PRO A 99 -25.97 -3.06 4.42
CA PRO A 99 -26.90 -2.15 5.07
C PRO A 99 -26.42 -1.57 6.41
N LEU A 100 -25.73 -2.39 7.23
CA LEU A 100 -25.20 -1.97 8.54
C LEU A 100 -24.02 -1.00 8.45
N THR A 101 -23.42 -0.89 7.27
CA THR A 101 -22.23 -0.08 7.01
C THR A 101 -22.45 0.83 5.79
N GLY A 102 -23.71 1.02 5.39
CA GLY A 102 -24.10 1.87 4.27
C GLY A 102 -23.84 3.35 4.55
N PRO A 103 -24.13 4.23 3.57
CA PRO A 103 -23.70 5.64 3.58
C PRO A 103 -24.05 6.38 4.89
N ASP A 104 -25.29 6.26 5.37
CA ASP A 104 -25.76 6.93 6.59
C ASP A 104 -25.09 6.43 7.89
N ASN A 105 -24.36 5.31 7.81
CA ASN A 105 -23.64 4.69 8.92
C ASN A 105 -22.12 4.87 8.84
N VAL A 106 -21.61 5.62 7.86
CA VAL A 106 -20.19 5.92 7.70
C VAL A 106 -19.89 7.36 8.14
N GLU A 107 -18.76 7.55 8.82
CA GLU A 107 -18.13 8.85 9.12
C GLU A 107 -16.67 8.74 8.66
N LEU A 108 -16.18 9.71 7.90
CA LEU A 108 -14.81 9.72 7.36
C LEU A 108 -13.92 10.70 8.14
N ASP A 109 -12.61 10.47 8.12
CA ASP A 109 -11.58 11.36 8.68
C ASP A 109 -11.82 11.73 10.16
N ARG A 110 -12.22 10.73 10.96
CA ARG A 110 -12.53 10.94 12.37
C ARG A 110 -11.25 11.14 13.17
N THR A 111 -11.20 12.25 13.89
CA THR A 111 -10.07 12.55 14.78
C THR A 111 -10.48 12.43 16.24
N LEU A 112 -9.76 11.60 16.98
CA LEU A 112 -9.89 11.45 18.44
C LEU A 112 -8.72 12.14 19.16
N PRO A 113 -8.97 12.73 20.35
CA PRO A 113 -7.91 13.18 21.24
C PRO A 113 -6.98 12.02 21.63
N ALA A 114 -5.68 12.27 21.75
CA ALA A 114 -4.72 11.24 22.15
C ALA A 114 -4.94 10.70 23.57
N ALA A 115 -5.64 11.45 24.44
CA ALA A 115 -6.05 10.93 25.75
C ALA A 115 -6.95 9.68 25.62
N ASP A 116 -7.73 9.63 24.54
CA ASP A 116 -8.69 8.55 24.28
C ASP A 116 -8.05 7.39 23.49
N THR A 117 -6.77 7.48 23.11
CA THR A 117 -6.09 6.47 22.28
C THR A 117 -4.66 6.19 22.75
N LEU A 118 -4.07 5.06 22.35
CA LEU A 118 -2.70 4.73 22.74
C LEU A 118 -1.65 5.72 22.17
N ALA A 119 -2.05 6.69 21.35
CA ALA A 119 -1.20 7.76 20.85
C ALA A 119 -0.64 8.67 21.98
N SER A 120 -1.33 8.79 23.13
CA SER A 120 -0.84 9.54 24.29
C SER A 120 0.47 8.98 24.84
N GLU A 121 0.63 7.65 24.85
CA GLU A 121 1.87 6.99 25.29
C GLU A 121 3.04 7.28 24.35
N MET A 122 2.75 7.77 23.14
CA MET A 122 3.71 8.11 22.10
C MET A 122 3.94 9.63 21.98
N GLY A 123 3.44 10.42 22.93
CA GLY A 123 3.60 11.88 22.95
C GLY A 123 2.81 12.61 21.85
N MET A 124 1.80 11.96 21.26
CA MET A 124 0.96 12.57 20.23
C MET A 124 -0.20 13.34 20.85
N GLN A 125 -0.79 14.26 20.07
CA GLN A 125 -1.95 15.06 20.51
C GLN A 125 -3.29 14.46 20.09
N ASN A 126 -3.33 13.82 18.92
CA ASN A 126 -4.54 13.22 18.35
C ASN A 126 -4.20 11.90 17.64
N ALA A 127 -5.22 11.06 17.45
CA ALA A 127 -5.19 9.93 16.52
C ALA A 127 -6.34 10.09 15.53
N ASN A 128 -6.04 9.90 14.25
CA ASN A 128 -7.01 9.96 13.18
C ASN A 128 -7.39 8.54 12.71
N HIS A 129 -8.65 8.35 12.32
CA HIS A 129 -9.22 7.13 11.78
C HIS A 129 -9.89 7.45 10.45
N ASP A 130 -9.60 6.66 9.42
CA ASP A 130 -10.10 6.92 8.07
C ASP A 130 -11.61 6.73 7.97
N ILE A 131 -12.16 5.73 8.69
CA ILE A 131 -13.58 5.36 8.64
C ILE A 131 -14.08 5.06 10.05
N ARG A 132 -15.30 5.49 10.38
CA ARG A 132 -16.07 5.03 11.52
C ARG A 132 -17.42 4.49 11.07
N LEU A 133 -17.74 3.29 11.53
CA LEU A 133 -19.02 2.62 11.34
C LEU A 133 -19.92 2.94 12.53
N LYS A 134 -20.74 3.99 12.39
CA LYS A 134 -21.61 4.55 13.44
C LYS A 134 -22.50 3.49 14.09
N ALA A 135 -23.15 2.65 13.30
CA ALA A 135 -24.05 1.60 13.80
C ALA A 135 -23.33 0.50 14.61
N LEU A 136 -22.05 0.24 14.30
CA LEU A 136 -21.25 -0.77 15.00
C LEU A 136 -20.43 -0.18 16.16
N GLY A 137 -20.29 1.14 16.21
CA GLY A 137 -19.41 1.81 17.17
C GLY A 137 -17.93 1.48 16.95
N VAL A 138 -17.53 1.14 15.72
CA VAL A 138 -16.16 0.74 15.38
C VAL A 138 -15.49 1.83 14.55
N SER A 139 -14.28 2.23 14.95
CA SER A 139 -13.41 3.08 14.14
C SER A 139 -12.30 2.26 13.50
N MET A 140 -11.80 2.69 12.35
CA MET A 140 -10.76 1.96 11.64
C MET A 140 -9.77 2.87 10.94
N ASP A 141 -8.57 2.33 10.77
CA ASP A 141 -7.47 2.95 10.06
C ASP A 141 -7.03 1.99 8.94
N THR A 142 -6.99 2.51 7.72
CA THR A 142 -6.71 1.76 6.50
C THR A 142 -5.21 1.78 6.24
N LYS A 143 -4.67 0.64 5.84
CA LYS A 143 -3.25 0.48 5.53
C LYS A 143 -3.10 -0.34 4.26
N ASN A 144 -2.21 0.10 3.38
CA ASN A 144 -1.72 -0.74 2.30
C ASN A 144 -0.83 -1.84 2.91
N LEU A 145 -1.14 -3.11 2.66
CA LEU A 145 -0.29 -4.23 3.03
C LEU A 145 0.76 -4.43 1.94
N SER A 146 1.87 -3.71 2.07
CA SER A 146 2.96 -3.69 1.09
C SER A 146 4.29 -4.15 1.67
N ASP A 147 5.12 -4.71 0.78
CA ASP A 147 6.53 -4.99 1.07
C ASP A 147 7.35 -3.69 0.96
N LYS A 148 7.25 -2.88 2.02
CA LYS A 148 7.96 -1.59 2.11
C LYS A 148 9.47 -1.75 2.00
N THR A 149 10.02 -2.82 2.57
CA THR A 149 11.45 -3.12 2.49
C THR A 149 11.88 -3.32 1.03
N GLY A 150 11.15 -4.13 0.27
CA GLY A 150 11.37 -4.33 -1.16
C GLY A 150 11.28 -3.02 -1.95
N GLN A 151 10.26 -2.20 -1.70
CA GLN A 151 10.10 -0.88 -2.34
C GLN A 151 11.28 0.08 -2.06
N ILE A 152 11.76 0.10 -0.82
CA ILE A 152 12.93 0.92 -0.45
C ILE A 152 14.17 0.45 -1.22
N LEU A 153 14.38 -0.87 -1.30
CA LEU A 153 15.49 -1.50 -2.01
C LEU A 153 15.41 -1.23 -3.52
N GLU A 154 14.24 -1.37 -4.14
CA GLU A 154 14.03 -1.04 -5.56
C GLU A 154 14.45 0.40 -5.87
N GLY A 155 14.05 1.37 -5.03
CA GLY A 155 14.49 2.74 -5.20
C GLY A 155 16.01 2.92 -5.08
N ILE A 156 16.68 2.17 -4.20
CA ILE A 156 18.15 2.18 -4.09
C ILE A 156 18.79 1.59 -5.36
N PHE A 157 18.20 0.52 -5.90
CA PHE A 157 18.67 -0.14 -7.12
C PHE A 157 18.54 0.78 -8.33
N ASP A 158 17.42 1.48 -8.48
CA ASP A 158 17.21 2.46 -9.54
C ASP A 158 18.24 3.61 -9.47
N GLU A 159 18.49 4.13 -8.26
CA GLU A 159 19.52 5.15 -8.04
C GLU A 159 20.92 4.63 -8.40
N PHE A 160 21.25 3.41 -7.98
CA PHE A 160 22.53 2.77 -8.30
C PHE A 160 22.71 2.59 -9.81
N LEU A 161 21.74 1.97 -10.50
CA LEU A 161 21.78 1.71 -11.94
C LEU A 161 21.92 3.00 -12.75
N LYS A 162 21.18 4.04 -12.36
CA LYS A 162 21.30 5.38 -12.95
C LYS A 162 22.69 5.97 -12.73
N GLY A 163 23.24 5.83 -11.52
CA GLY A 163 24.57 6.33 -11.16
C GLY A 163 25.71 5.70 -11.96
N ILE A 164 25.62 4.39 -12.25
CA ILE A 164 26.65 3.67 -13.02
C ILE A 164 26.39 3.62 -14.54
N GLY A 165 25.25 4.17 -15.00
CA GLY A 165 24.90 4.23 -16.41
C GLY A 165 24.49 2.88 -17.03
N ILE A 166 24.01 1.93 -16.23
CA ILE A 166 23.50 0.64 -16.73
C ILE A 166 21.99 0.72 -16.91
N ALA A 167 21.53 0.57 -18.16
CA ALA A 167 20.09 0.65 -18.47
C ALA A 167 19.29 -0.58 -18.05
N ARG A 168 19.92 -1.77 -18.01
CA ARG A 168 19.23 -3.04 -17.68
C ARG A 168 20.19 -4.00 -16.98
N MET A 169 19.97 -4.19 -15.69
CA MET A 169 20.51 -5.27 -14.86
C MET A 169 19.44 -5.58 -13.81
N THR A 170 19.12 -6.86 -13.62
CA THR A 170 18.19 -7.25 -12.55
C THR A 170 18.98 -7.46 -11.27
N ILE A 171 18.53 -6.83 -10.20
CA ILE A 171 19.07 -7.01 -8.85
C ILE A 171 18.02 -7.77 -8.06
N VAL A 172 18.38 -8.93 -7.52
CA VAL A 172 17.49 -9.78 -6.73
C VAL A 172 17.94 -9.74 -5.28
N PRO A 173 17.22 -9.03 -4.39
CA PRO A 173 17.55 -9.00 -2.98
C PRO A 173 17.05 -10.26 -2.25
N THR A 174 17.77 -10.64 -1.20
CA THR A 174 17.33 -11.59 -0.18
C THR A 174 17.38 -10.90 1.17
N TYR A 175 16.26 -10.86 1.88
CA TYR A 175 16.09 -10.26 3.21
C TYR A 175 14.98 -11.00 3.97
N ASP A 176 14.89 -10.78 5.28
CA ASP A 176 13.75 -11.26 6.06
C ASP A 176 12.53 -10.36 5.79
N HIS A 177 11.42 -10.94 5.37
CA HIS A 177 10.18 -10.21 5.09
C HIS A 177 9.49 -9.70 6.37
N ASP A 178 9.84 -10.24 7.53
CA ASP A 178 9.32 -9.84 8.83
C ASP A 178 10.17 -8.74 9.51
N ASP A 179 11.30 -8.33 8.92
CA ASP A 179 12.16 -7.31 9.50
C ASP A 179 11.52 -5.92 9.48
N ASP A 180 11.84 -5.12 10.50
CA ASP A 180 11.51 -3.68 10.51
C ASP A 180 12.14 -3.01 9.28
N PHE A 181 11.35 -2.24 8.54
CA PHE A 181 11.83 -1.49 7.37
C PHE A 181 12.64 -0.24 7.77
N THR A 182 12.56 0.21 9.04
CA THR A 182 13.21 1.44 9.52
C THR A 182 14.74 1.44 9.31
N PRO A 183 15.50 0.37 9.62
CA PRO A 183 16.92 0.27 9.30
C PRO A 183 17.24 0.49 7.82
N TYR A 184 16.37 0.05 6.90
CA TYR A 184 16.56 0.23 5.46
C TYR A 184 16.39 1.69 5.04
N VAL A 185 15.40 2.39 5.61
CA VAL A 185 15.19 3.83 5.39
C VAL A 185 16.39 4.63 5.90
N VAL A 186 16.77 4.42 7.17
CA VAL A 186 17.83 5.18 7.84
C VAL A 186 19.19 4.96 7.17
N ASN A 187 19.47 3.74 6.71
CA ASN A 187 20.75 3.40 6.08
C ASN A 187 20.73 3.49 4.55
N ARG A 188 19.69 4.04 3.93
CA ARG A 188 19.59 4.19 2.46
C ARG A 188 20.88 4.74 1.82
N PRO A 189 21.52 5.82 2.32
CA PRO A 189 22.76 6.32 1.71
C PRO A 189 23.95 5.36 1.82
N LYS A 190 24.02 4.58 2.91
CA LYS A 190 25.08 3.59 3.12
C LYS A 190 24.89 2.38 2.23
N LEU A 191 23.64 1.91 2.08
CA LEU A 191 23.28 0.81 1.18
C LEU A 191 23.59 1.16 -0.28
N LEU A 192 23.26 2.38 -0.71
CA LEU A 192 23.64 2.87 -2.03
C LEU A 192 25.16 2.90 -2.21
N SER A 193 25.89 3.44 -1.23
CA SER A 193 27.36 3.50 -1.26
C SER A 193 28.00 2.11 -1.29
N GLU A 194 27.42 1.13 -0.59
CA GLU A 194 27.86 -0.26 -0.61
C GLU A 194 27.73 -0.88 -2.00
N LEU A 195 26.61 -0.66 -2.70
CA LEU A 195 26.45 -1.12 -4.07
C LEU A 195 27.47 -0.47 -5.01
N VAL A 196 27.66 0.86 -4.92
CA VAL A 196 28.63 1.60 -5.74
C VAL A 196 30.06 1.10 -5.54
N ASN A 197 30.45 0.79 -4.30
CA ASN A 197 31.81 0.38 -3.97
C ASN A 197 32.03 -1.14 -4.12
N GLY A 198 30.99 -1.95 -3.94
CA GLY A 198 31.07 -3.41 -3.89
C GLY A 198 30.80 -4.11 -5.23
N VAL A 199 30.17 -3.43 -6.19
CA VAL A 199 29.82 -4.02 -7.48
C VAL A 199 30.84 -3.61 -8.55
N ASP A 200 31.64 -4.57 -9.02
CA ASP A 200 32.52 -4.39 -10.17
C ASP A 200 31.77 -4.75 -11.45
N VAL A 201 31.45 -3.73 -12.25
CA VAL A 201 30.75 -3.85 -13.53
C VAL A 201 31.55 -4.61 -14.58
N LYS A 202 32.89 -4.48 -14.57
CA LYS A 202 33.76 -5.16 -15.54
C LYS A 202 33.93 -6.63 -15.17
N ALA A 203 34.14 -6.91 -13.89
CA ALA A 203 34.25 -8.28 -13.38
C ALA A 203 32.90 -9.00 -13.26
N ARG A 204 31.78 -8.25 -13.36
CA ARG A 204 30.41 -8.75 -13.23
C ARG A 204 30.19 -9.49 -11.92
N THR A 205 30.34 -8.76 -10.80
CA THR A 205 30.11 -9.29 -9.45
C THR A 205 28.80 -10.09 -9.39
N PRO A 206 28.81 -11.40 -9.09
CA PRO A 206 27.60 -12.22 -9.15
C PRO A 206 26.67 -11.99 -7.95
N ARG A 207 27.26 -11.76 -6.77
CA ARG A 207 26.57 -11.57 -5.50
C ARG A 207 27.33 -10.63 -4.59
N LEU A 208 26.61 -9.86 -3.78
CA LEU A 208 27.13 -9.02 -2.71
C LEU A 208 26.33 -9.28 -1.43
N THR A 209 27.00 -9.50 -0.31
CA THR A 209 26.34 -9.61 1.01
C THR A 209 26.51 -8.28 1.73
N SER A 210 25.40 -7.74 2.24
CA SER A 210 25.41 -6.43 2.89
C SER A 210 26.20 -6.47 4.20
N GLN A 211 27.04 -5.46 4.39
CA GLN A 211 27.72 -5.14 5.64
C GLN A 211 26.92 -4.12 6.47
N VAL A 212 25.89 -3.52 5.87
CA VAL A 212 25.07 -2.47 6.49
C VAL A 212 23.87 -3.08 7.22
N ILE A 213 23.20 -4.05 6.59
CA ILE A 213 22.04 -4.76 7.14
C ILE A 213 22.37 -6.25 7.22
N PRO A 214 22.45 -6.86 8.43
CA PRO A 214 22.63 -8.29 8.57
C PRO A 214 21.54 -9.08 7.84
N GLY A 215 21.91 -10.18 7.17
CA GLY A 215 20.95 -11.03 6.45
C GLY A 215 20.55 -10.52 5.05
N LEU A 216 20.80 -9.24 4.74
CA LEU A 216 20.58 -8.69 3.41
C LEU A 216 21.69 -9.14 2.43
N SER A 217 21.30 -9.64 1.27
CA SER A 217 22.23 -9.86 0.16
C SER A 217 21.58 -9.55 -1.20
N TYR A 218 22.42 -9.32 -2.20
CA TYR A 218 22.02 -8.93 -3.55
C TYR A 218 22.64 -9.90 -4.55
N GLU A 219 21.83 -10.45 -5.44
CA GLU A 219 22.30 -11.21 -6.59
C GLU A 219 22.08 -10.41 -7.88
N PHE A 220 23.04 -10.48 -8.80
CA PHE A 220 23.06 -9.62 -9.99
C PHE A 220 22.93 -10.45 -11.27
N ALA A 221 21.83 -10.25 -12.00
CA ALA A 221 21.65 -10.83 -13.33
C ALA A 221 22.18 -9.84 -14.39
N TRP A 222 23.43 -10.05 -14.80
CA TRP A 222 24.15 -9.17 -15.73
C TRP A 222 23.72 -9.29 -17.21
N ASN A 223 23.04 -10.37 -17.57
CA ASN A 223 22.65 -10.66 -18.96
C ASN A 223 21.12 -10.69 -19.08
N ALA A 224 20.62 -10.40 -20.28
CA ALA A 224 19.22 -10.64 -20.61
C ALA A 224 18.93 -12.16 -20.58
N GLY A 225 17.87 -12.57 -19.89
CA GLY A 225 17.46 -13.96 -19.78
C GLY A 225 16.62 -14.23 -18.53
N ALA A 226 16.24 -15.49 -18.33
CA ALA A 226 15.62 -15.93 -17.08
C ALA A 226 16.70 -16.11 -16.01
N TYR A 227 16.63 -15.32 -14.95
CA TYR A 227 17.42 -15.52 -13.74
C TYR A 227 16.59 -16.34 -12.76
N ALA A 228 17.16 -17.44 -12.26
CA ALA A 228 16.55 -18.27 -11.23
C ALA A 228 17.40 -18.14 -9.97
N SER A 229 16.87 -17.47 -8.95
CA SER A 229 17.37 -17.58 -7.59
C SER A 229 16.45 -18.48 -6.78
N ALA A 230 17.01 -19.13 -5.76
CA ALA A 230 16.25 -19.85 -4.76
C ALA A 230 16.22 -18.99 -3.50
N SER A 231 15.03 -18.54 -3.10
CA SER A 231 14.77 -18.03 -1.76
C SER A 231 13.89 -19.03 -1.01
N SER A 232 14.10 -19.16 0.29
CA SER A 232 13.18 -19.88 1.18
C SER A 232 12.15 -18.88 1.70
N TYR A 233 10.88 -19.09 1.36
CA TYR A 233 9.76 -18.35 1.91
C TYR A 233 8.75 -19.31 2.50
N SER A 234 8.26 -19.02 3.70
CA SER A 234 7.19 -19.77 4.37
C SER A 234 5.98 -18.85 4.59
N PRO A 235 4.90 -19.00 3.81
CA PRO A 235 3.68 -18.21 3.97
C PRO A 235 3.07 -18.28 5.38
N VAL A 236 3.20 -19.45 6.02
CA VAL A 236 2.68 -19.70 7.37
C VAL A 236 3.55 -19.00 8.41
N GLU A 237 4.88 -19.14 8.34
CA GLU A 237 5.76 -18.47 9.31
C GLU A 237 5.66 -16.96 9.19
N HIS A 238 5.67 -16.43 7.97
CA HIS A 238 5.46 -15.01 7.68
C HIS A 238 4.15 -14.54 8.32
N ALA A 239 3.01 -15.15 7.97
CA ALA A 239 1.71 -14.82 8.54
C ALA A 239 1.68 -14.84 10.09
N THR A 240 2.32 -15.84 10.73
CA THR A 240 2.36 -15.93 12.20
C THR A 240 3.19 -14.83 12.84
N ARG A 241 4.23 -14.33 12.18
CA ARG A 241 5.11 -13.26 12.69
C ARG A 241 4.63 -11.86 12.32
N HIS A 242 3.82 -11.77 11.26
CA HIS A 242 3.31 -10.53 10.72
C HIS A 242 2.33 -9.78 11.64
N HIS A 243 1.87 -10.39 12.73
CA HIS A 243 1.10 -9.71 13.78
C HIS A 243 1.84 -8.51 14.39
N THR A 244 3.17 -8.50 14.32
CA THR A 244 3.98 -7.39 14.81
C THR A 244 3.73 -6.08 14.06
N LEU A 245 3.24 -6.12 12.81
CA LEU A 245 2.82 -4.92 12.08
C LEU A 245 1.74 -4.12 12.82
N LEU A 246 0.87 -4.78 13.58
CA LEU A 246 -0.15 -4.09 14.37
C LEU A 246 0.49 -3.18 15.43
N PHE A 247 1.64 -3.55 15.99
CA PHE A 247 2.33 -2.71 16.96
C PHE A 247 2.85 -1.42 16.31
N GLY A 248 3.20 -1.44 15.03
CA GLY A 248 3.53 -0.23 14.26
C GLY A 248 2.36 0.76 14.13
N HIS A 249 1.14 0.29 14.32
CA HIS A 249 -0.09 1.09 14.29
C HIS A 249 -0.72 1.24 15.66
N ILE A 250 0.00 0.93 16.75
CA ILE A 250 -0.57 0.89 18.10
C ILE A 250 -1.24 2.22 18.49
N LYS A 251 -0.68 3.36 18.05
CA LYS A 251 -1.25 4.71 18.25
C LYS A 251 -2.70 4.87 17.79
N LYS A 252 -3.16 4.04 16.85
CA LYS A 252 -4.50 4.11 16.29
C LYS A 252 -5.53 3.46 17.21
N PHE A 253 -5.15 2.53 18.10
CA PHE A 253 -6.11 1.88 18.97
C PHE A 253 -6.68 2.84 20.01
N SER A 254 -8.00 2.93 20.01
CA SER A 254 -8.78 3.71 20.97
C SER A 254 -8.99 2.93 22.28
N ARG A 255 -9.03 3.67 23.39
CA ARG A 255 -9.42 3.18 24.72
C ARG A 255 -10.93 3.27 24.94
N VAL A 256 -11.65 4.05 24.12
CA VAL A 256 -13.07 4.39 24.33
C VAL A 256 -14.00 3.77 23.30
N GLU A 257 -13.47 3.31 22.16
CA GLU A 257 -14.25 2.61 21.14
C GLU A 257 -13.44 1.48 20.48
N PRO A 258 -14.08 0.36 20.09
CA PRO A 258 -13.42 -0.67 19.29
C PRO A 258 -12.72 -0.09 18.07
N THR A 259 -11.47 -0.51 17.83
CA THR A 259 -10.69 -0.06 16.67
C THR A 259 -10.21 -1.26 15.86
N ALA A 260 -10.28 -1.15 14.53
CA ALA A 260 -9.69 -2.11 13.60
C ALA A 260 -8.60 -1.46 12.73
N ILE A 261 -7.59 -2.24 12.36
CA ILE A 261 -6.69 -1.89 11.26
C ILE A 261 -7.16 -2.68 10.03
N VAL A 262 -7.47 -1.98 8.94
CA VAL A 262 -7.93 -2.59 7.69
C VAL A 262 -6.79 -2.61 6.70
N TYR A 263 -6.26 -3.80 6.45
CA TYR A 263 -5.20 -4.00 5.47
C TYR A 263 -5.79 -4.23 4.08
N VAL A 264 -5.41 -3.38 3.12
CA VAL A 264 -5.75 -3.52 1.71
C VAL A 264 -4.57 -4.09 0.95
N MET A 265 -4.78 -5.21 0.27
CA MET A 265 -3.76 -5.89 -0.52
C MET A 265 -3.85 -5.48 -1.98
N PHE A 266 -2.82 -4.84 -2.50
CA PHE A 266 -2.74 -4.49 -3.92
C PHE A 266 -2.06 -5.57 -4.75
N PRO A 267 -2.54 -5.87 -5.96
CA PRO A 267 -1.90 -6.84 -6.85
C PRO A 267 -0.50 -6.47 -7.33
N TRP A 268 -0.10 -5.19 -7.27
CA TRP A 268 1.15 -4.67 -7.88
C TRP A 268 2.16 -4.11 -6.88
N SER A 269 1.75 -3.89 -5.64
CA SER A 269 2.59 -3.39 -4.54
C SER A 269 2.35 -4.13 -3.24
N GLY A 270 1.56 -5.20 -3.31
CA GLY A 270 1.44 -6.15 -2.23
C GLY A 270 2.78 -6.81 -1.94
N GLU A 271 2.88 -7.46 -0.79
CA GLU A 271 4.07 -8.22 -0.45
C GLU A 271 4.51 -9.15 -1.58
N SER A 272 5.83 -9.30 -1.77
CA SER A 272 6.43 -10.13 -2.83
C SER A 272 5.82 -11.54 -2.90
N VAL A 273 5.33 -12.02 -1.75
CA VAL A 273 4.66 -13.30 -1.49
C VAL A 273 3.28 -13.40 -2.17
N PHE A 274 2.64 -12.27 -2.49
CA PHE A 274 1.34 -12.20 -3.16
C PHE A 274 1.43 -12.30 -4.68
N ASN A 275 2.65 -12.25 -5.23
CA ASN A 275 2.91 -12.39 -6.67
C ASN A 275 3.21 -13.84 -7.08
N GLY A 276 3.08 -14.82 -6.17
CA GLY A 276 3.40 -16.24 -6.41
C GLY A 276 2.53 -17.26 -5.66
N PHE A 277 3.03 -18.49 -5.54
CA PHE A 277 2.41 -19.56 -4.74
C PHE A 277 2.46 -19.21 -3.24
N GLY A 278 1.41 -19.53 -2.48
CA GLY A 278 1.37 -19.28 -1.03
C GLY A 278 0.48 -18.11 -0.58
N LYS A 279 -0.09 -17.33 -1.52
CA LYS A 279 -0.98 -16.20 -1.20
C LYS A 279 -2.20 -16.64 -0.39
N ALA A 280 -2.89 -17.69 -0.83
CA ALA A 280 -4.09 -18.19 -0.15
C ALA A 280 -3.74 -18.73 1.24
N GLU A 281 -2.61 -19.42 1.36
CA GLU A 281 -2.08 -19.92 2.62
C GLU A 281 -1.72 -18.78 3.58
N PHE A 282 -1.01 -17.75 3.11
CA PHE A 282 -0.72 -16.56 3.90
C PHE A 282 -2.01 -15.87 4.37
N GLN A 283 -2.95 -15.58 3.46
CA GLN A 283 -4.18 -14.87 3.81
C GLN A 283 -5.02 -15.65 4.83
N THR A 284 -5.10 -16.97 4.66
CA THR A 284 -5.79 -17.86 5.60
C THR A 284 -5.12 -17.84 6.97
N GLU A 285 -3.81 -17.96 7.02
CA GLU A 285 -3.09 -18.03 8.29
C GLU A 285 -3.01 -16.67 8.98
N PHE A 286 -2.80 -15.59 8.23
CA PHE A 286 -2.80 -14.22 8.74
C PHE A 286 -4.16 -13.89 9.34
N GLY A 287 -5.27 -14.24 8.66
CA GLY A 287 -6.62 -14.11 9.21
C GLY A 287 -6.80 -14.86 10.53
N ARG A 288 -6.28 -16.10 10.64
CA ARG A 288 -6.36 -16.89 11.89
C ARG A 288 -5.63 -16.27 13.07
N GLN A 289 -4.57 -15.49 12.84
CA GLN A 289 -3.87 -14.81 13.93
C GLN A 289 -4.75 -13.74 14.61
N PHE A 290 -5.79 -13.25 13.93
CA PHE A 290 -6.68 -12.20 14.45
C PHE A 290 -8.12 -12.66 14.68
N ASP A 291 -8.51 -13.83 14.16
CA ASP A 291 -9.83 -14.44 14.41
C ASP A 291 -9.80 -15.20 15.76
N LEU A 292 -10.09 -14.50 16.86
CA LEU A 292 -10.25 -15.11 18.19
C LEU A 292 -11.61 -15.82 18.37
N ALA A 293 -12.38 -16.06 17.31
CA ALA A 293 -13.64 -16.80 17.38
C ALA A 293 -13.70 -17.96 16.37
N PRO A 294 -13.82 -19.22 16.82
CA PRO A 294 -14.08 -20.33 15.91
C PRO A 294 -15.53 -20.22 15.39
N GLY A 295 -15.73 -19.67 14.19
CA GLY A 295 -17.07 -19.67 13.57
C GLY A 295 -17.26 -18.83 12.31
N SER A 296 -16.42 -17.85 12.02
CA SER A 296 -16.58 -16.91 10.90
C SER A 296 -15.91 -17.40 9.61
N ARG A 297 -16.43 -18.49 9.03
CA ARG A 297 -16.20 -18.73 7.60
C ARG A 297 -17.11 -17.79 6.82
N ILE A 298 -16.55 -16.71 6.29
CA ILE A 298 -17.21 -15.89 5.27
C ILE A 298 -17.19 -16.71 3.96
N PRO A 299 -18.34 -16.91 3.29
CA PRO A 299 -18.43 -17.66 2.04
C PRO A 299 -17.70 -16.98 0.87
#